data_AF-A0A8C6GXX2-F1
#
_entry.id   AF-A0A8C6GXX2-F1
#
_cell.length_a   1.000
_cell.length_b   1.000
_cell.length_c   1.000
_cell.angle_alpha   90.00
_cell.angle_beta   90.00
_cell.angle_gamma   90.00
#
_symmetry.space_group_name_H-M   'P 1'
#
loop_
_entity.id
_entity.type
_entity.pdbx_description
1 polymer ?
#
loop_
_entity_poly.entity_id
_entity_poly.type
_entity_poly.pdbx_seq_one_letter_code
_entity_poly.pdbx_strand_id
1 'polypeptide(L)'
;MPRAQEHGSCTSLTQDPSECPGLEARLATGGRRRGRPRRRSAGRKNGGWVQNCGTAGVLQEISGSISTADGSALVKLGNTTVICGVKAEFAAPPVDAPDRGYVVPNVDLPPLCSSRFRTGPPGEEAQVTSQFIADIVDNSQIIKKEDLCISPGKLAWVLYCDLICLDYDGNILDACTFALLAALKNVQLPEVTINEETALAEVNLKKKSYLNVRTNPVATSFAVFDDTLLIVDPTGEEEHLSTGTLTVVTDEDGKLCCLHKPGGSGLTGAKLQDCMSRAVTRHKEVSKLLDEVIQSMKHK
;
A
#
# COMPACT_ATOMS: atom_id res chain seq x y z
N MET A 1 26.60 50.87 -21.57
CA MET A 1 25.78 49.67 -21.89
C MET A 1 26.74 48.52 -22.12
N PRO A 2 26.84 47.59 -21.16
CA PRO A 2 26.05 46.34 -21.18
C PRO A 2 25.48 45.93 -19.81
N ARG A 3 24.67 44.86 -19.81
CA ARG A 3 24.03 44.16 -18.68
C ARG A 3 25.05 43.37 -17.85
N ALA A 4 24.81 43.28 -16.53
CA ALA A 4 25.17 42.13 -15.71
C ALA A 4 24.15 41.98 -14.57
N GLN A 5 23.66 40.74 -14.41
CA GLN A 5 22.71 40.29 -13.40
C GLN A 5 23.41 40.17 -12.04
N GLU A 6 22.78 40.70 -10.98
CA GLU A 6 23.10 40.30 -9.61
C GLU A 6 22.08 39.27 -9.12
N HIS A 7 22.64 38.12 -8.75
CA HIS A 7 21.98 37.09 -7.97
C HIS A 7 21.73 37.61 -6.55
N GLY A 8 20.47 37.85 -6.21
CA GLY A 8 20.02 38.06 -4.83
C GLY A 8 19.30 36.82 -4.32
N SER A 9 20.00 36.03 -3.52
CA SER A 9 19.46 34.96 -2.68
C SER A 9 18.35 35.49 -1.77
N CYS A 10 17.16 34.87 -1.82
CA CYS A 10 16.09 35.12 -0.85
C CYS A 10 15.72 33.80 -0.15
N THR A 11 16.41 33.57 0.96
CA THR A 11 16.01 32.69 2.05
C THR A 11 14.85 33.32 2.82
N SER A 12 13.64 32.76 2.74
CA SER A 12 12.62 32.84 3.80
C SER A 12 11.47 31.88 3.50
N LEU A 13 11.56 30.67 4.05
CA LEU A 13 10.44 29.75 4.22
C LEU A 13 9.58 30.24 5.40
N THR A 14 8.51 30.95 5.06
CA THR A 14 7.30 31.06 5.89
C THR A 14 6.16 30.71 4.96
N GLN A 15 5.68 29.47 5.03
CA GLN A 15 4.44 29.09 4.36
C GLN A 15 3.30 29.76 5.14
N ASP A 16 2.75 30.81 4.55
CA ASP A 16 1.59 31.53 5.07
C ASP A 16 0.35 30.62 5.09
N PRO A 17 -0.45 30.63 6.17
CA PRO A 17 -1.71 29.87 6.26
C PRO A 17 -2.87 30.46 5.41
N SER A 18 -2.57 31.35 4.46
CA SER A 18 -3.57 32.07 3.67
C SER A 18 -3.98 31.41 2.35
N GLU A 19 -3.36 30.28 1.94
CA GLU A 19 -3.80 29.51 0.75
C GLU A 19 -4.95 28.53 1.02
N CYS A 20 -5.31 28.29 2.29
CA CYS A 20 -6.35 27.35 2.72
C CYS A 20 -7.77 27.61 2.16
N PRO A 21 -8.27 28.87 1.99
CA PRO A 21 -9.65 29.09 1.54
C PRO A 21 -9.91 28.60 0.11
N GLY A 22 -8.87 28.49 -0.71
CA GLY A 22 -8.99 28.11 -2.12
C GLY A 22 -9.28 26.63 -2.33
N LEU A 23 -8.75 25.73 -1.50
CA LEU A 23 -8.97 24.29 -1.66
C LEU A 23 -10.33 23.88 -1.13
N GLU A 24 -10.74 24.36 0.05
CA GLU A 24 -12.08 24.09 0.60
C GLU A 24 -13.18 24.62 -0.33
N ALA A 25 -13.04 25.84 -0.85
CA ALA A 25 -13.98 26.40 -1.83
C ALA A 25 -14.00 25.60 -3.15
N ARG A 26 -12.87 24.99 -3.54
CA ARG A 26 -12.76 24.13 -4.74
C ARG A 26 -13.33 22.73 -4.53
N LEU A 27 -13.14 22.15 -3.35
CA LEU A 27 -13.76 20.91 -2.93
C LEU A 27 -15.28 21.08 -2.81
N ALA A 28 -15.74 22.22 -2.29
CA ALA A 28 -17.16 22.59 -2.24
C ALA A 28 -17.78 22.77 -3.63
N THR A 29 -17.00 23.27 -4.61
CA THR A 29 -17.41 23.35 -6.02
C THR A 29 -17.13 22.08 -6.85
N GLY A 30 -16.54 21.05 -6.22
CA GLY A 30 -16.33 19.71 -6.80
C GLY A 30 -15.13 19.56 -7.75
N GLY A 31 -14.19 20.52 -7.77
CA GLY A 31 -12.98 20.46 -8.60
C GLY A 31 -11.75 20.03 -7.82
N ARG A 32 -11.04 18.98 -8.27
CA ARG A 32 -9.71 18.60 -7.74
C ARG A 32 -8.59 19.37 -8.44
N ARG A 33 -7.50 19.73 -7.74
CA ARG A 33 -6.33 20.46 -8.29
C ARG A 33 -5.69 19.79 -9.52
N ARG A 34 -5.72 18.45 -9.63
CA ARG A 34 -5.14 17.69 -10.76
C ARG A 34 -6.07 17.47 -11.96
N GLY A 35 -7.17 18.21 -12.09
CA GLY A 35 -8.06 18.07 -13.25
C GLY A 35 -8.77 16.71 -13.34
N ARG A 36 -8.83 15.92 -12.25
CA ARG A 36 -9.76 14.79 -12.16
C ARG A 36 -11.18 15.37 -12.10
N PRO A 37 -12.00 15.25 -13.16
CA PRO A 37 -13.35 15.78 -13.10
C PRO A 37 -14.17 14.90 -12.18
N ARG A 38 -15.01 15.50 -11.31
CA ARG A 38 -16.27 14.86 -10.97
C ARG A 38 -17.08 14.86 -12.27
N ARG A 39 -17.06 13.76 -13.04
CA ARG A 39 -17.93 13.67 -14.22
C ARG A 39 -19.37 13.88 -13.74
N ARG A 40 -20.00 14.99 -14.16
CA ARG A 40 -21.43 15.20 -14.01
C ARG A 40 -22.14 14.16 -14.88
N SER A 41 -22.58 13.06 -14.31
CA SER A 41 -23.73 12.34 -14.85
C SER A 41 -24.98 12.97 -14.24
N ALA A 42 -25.68 13.76 -15.05
CA ALA A 42 -27.05 14.15 -14.76
C ALA A 42 -27.88 12.86 -14.69
N GLY A 43 -28.30 12.48 -13.49
CA GLY A 43 -29.10 11.29 -13.24
C GLY A 43 -29.68 11.35 -11.84
N ARG A 44 -30.73 12.17 -11.68
CA ARG A 44 -31.47 12.31 -10.41
C ARG A 44 -32.27 11.02 -10.16
N LYS A 45 -31.73 10.13 -9.33
CA LYS A 45 -32.51 9.12 -8.59
C LYS A 45 -31.99 9.05 -7.15
N ASN A 46 -32.84 9.49 -6.22
CA ASN A 46 -32.81 9.36 -4.77
C ASN A 46 -31.46 9.51 -4.05
N GLY A 47 -31.16 10.74 -3.60
CA GLY A 47 -30.63 10.98 -2.26
C GLY A 47 -29.18 10.62 -1.93
N GLY A 48 -28.32 10.29 -2.90
CA GLY A 48 -26.89 10.06 -2.66
C GLY A 48 -26.04 10.60 -3.81
N TRP A 49 -25.06 11.45 -3.49
CA TRP A 49 -24.10 11.98 -4.47
C TRP A 49 -23.14 10.87 -4.91
N VAL A 50 -23.37 10.30 -6.09
CA VAL A 50 -22.47 9.33 -6.72
C VAL A 50 -21.20 10.05 -7.16
N GLN A 51 -20.10 9.88 -6.42
CA GLN A 51 -18.76 10.13 -6.95
C GLN A 51 -18.37 8.93 -7.80
N ASN A 52 -18.32 9.10 -9.12
CA ASN A 52 -17.51 8.22 -9.94
C ASN A 52 -16.05 8.43 -9.52
N CYS A 53 -15.46 7.37 -8.97
CA CYS A 53 -14.07 7.34 -8.54
C CYS A 53 -13.18 7.72 -9.72
N GLY A 54 -12.44 8.80 -9.54
CA GLY A 54 -11.49 9.27 -10.53
C GLY A 54 -10.43 8.21 -10.75
N THR A 55 -10.29 7.81 -12.00
CA THR A 55 -9.16 7.12 -12.63
C THR A 55 -8.06 6.74 -11.64
N ALA A 56 -8.00 5.45 -11.31
CA ALA A 56 -6.81 4.83 -10.71
C ALA A 56 -5.59 5.38 -11.44
N GLY A 57 -4.78 6.17 -10.73
CA GLY A 57 -3.60 6.80 -11.32
C GLY A 57 -2.66 5.68 -11.74
N VAL A 58 -2.39 5.59 -13.04
CA VAL A 58 -1.44 4.69 -13.71
C VAL A 58 -0.76 3.70 -12.76
N LEU A 59 -1.40 2.54 -12.56
CA LEU A 59 -0.77 1.38 -11.93
C LEU A 59 0.28 0.85 -12.92
N GLN A 60 1.49 1.40 -12.87
CA GLN A 60 2.62 0.78 -13.54
C GLN A 60 3.32 -0.10 -12.51
N GLU A 61 2.92 -1.37 -12.48
CA GLU A 61 3.67 -2.38 -11.75
C GLU A 61 4.90 -2.76 -12.57
N ILE A 62 6.09 -2.65 -11.98
CA ILE A 62 7.29 -3.28 -12.54
C ILE A 62 7.69 -4.39 -11.57
N SER A 63 7.07 -5.55 -11.76
CA SER A 63 7.41 -6.78 -11.04
C SER A 63 8.76 -7.31 -11.54
N GLY A 64 9.68 -7.65 -10.64
CA GLY A 64 11.00 -8.18 -11.00
C GLY A 64 12.06 -7.13 -11.37
N SER A 65 11.94 -5.89 -10.88
CA SER A 65 12.94 -4.84 -11.11
C SER A 65 14.27 -5.11 -10.38
N ILE A 66 14.24 -5.88 -9.29
CA ILE A 66 15.41 -6.23 -8.50
C ILE A 66 15.78 -7.69 -8.75
N SER A 67 16.87 -7.93 -9.49
CA SER A 67 17.37 -9.28 -9.80
C SER A 67 17.95 -10.03 -8.59
N THR A 68 18.29 -9.31 -7.53
CA THR A 68 18.84 -9.86 -6.29
C THR A 68 17.79 -10.28 -5.26
N ALA A 69 16.52 -9.96 -5.49
CA ALA A 69 15.42 -10.29 -4.59
C ALA A 69 14.61 -11.46 -5.14
N ASP A 70 14.10 -12.33 -4.26
CA ASP A 70 13.29 -13.50 -4.63
C ASP A 70 11.91 -13.10 -5.18
N GLY A 71 11.44 -11.92 -4.76
CA GLY A 71 10.30 -11.21 -5.34
C GLY A 71 10.50 -9.71 -5.22
N SER A 72 10.05 -8.96 -6.22
CA SER A 72 10.01 -7.51 -6.15
C SER A 72 8.83 -6.96 -6.93
N ALA A 73 8.31 -5.82 -6.48
CA ALA A 73 7.30 -5.04 -7.18
C ALA A 73 7.54 -3.55 -6.96
N LEU A 74 7.50 -2.77 -8.03
CA LEU A 74 7.43 -1.31 -7.97
C LEU A 74 6.00 -0.90 -8.30
N VAL A 75 5.36 -0.14 -7.42
CA VAL A 75 4.00 0.35 -7.59
C VAL A 75 4.01 1.86 -7.60
N LYS A 76 3.32 2.42 -8.57
CA LYS A 76 3.06 3.85 -8.65
C LYS A 76 1.57 4.11 -8.61
N LEU A 77 1.14 4.90 -7.64
CA LEU A 77 -0.23 5.39 -7.49
C LEU A 77 -0.21 6.91 -7.63
N GLY A 78 -0.46 7.39 -8.85
CA GLY A 78 -0.32 8.81 -9.15
C GLY A 78 1.15 9.24 -9.08
N ASN A 79 1.52 10.05 -8.09
CA ASN A 79 2.93 10.39 -7.84
C ASN A 79 3.54 9.54 -6.73
N THR A 80 2.73 9.01 -5.82
CA THR A 80 3.21 8.12 -4.75
C THR A 80 3.81 6.87 -5.37
N THR A 81 5.08 6.61 -5.07
CA THR A 81 5.81 5.47 -5.62
C THR A 81 6.40 4.66 -4.47
N VAL A 82 6.09 3.36 -4.43
CA VAL A 82 6.57 2.43 -3.41
C VAL A 82 7.21 1.23 -4.09
N ILE A 83 8.39 0.86 -3.62
CA ILE A 83 9.05 -0.38 -4.02
C ILE A 83 8.95 -1.39 -2.88
N CYS A 84 8.58 -2.62 -3.20
CA CYS A 84 8.59 -3.75 -2.28
C CYS A 84 9.62 -4.77 -2.77
N GLY A 85 10.53 -5.15 -1.89
CA GLY A 85 11.47 -6.25 -2.08
C GLY A 85 11.18 -7.34 -1.06
N VAL A 86 11.05 -8.57 -1.53
CA VAL A 86 10.89 -9.75 -0.68
C VAL A 86 12.16 -10.57 -0.75
N LYS A 87 12.71 -10.85 0.43
CA LYS A 87 13.89 -11.69 0.61
C LYS A 87 13.53 -12.85 1.53
N ALA A 88 13.88 -14.06 1.10
CA ALA A 88 13.64 -15.25 1.88
C ALA A 88 14.91 -15.71 2.60
N GLU A 89 14.82 -15.99 3.90
CA GLU A 89 15.89 -16.55 4.72
C GLU A 89 15.40 -17.76 5.50
N PHE A 90 16.33 -18.62 5.93
CA PHE A 90 16.02 -19.76 6.79
C PHE A 90 16.21 -19.39 8.25
N ALA A 91 15.21 -19.69 9.08
CA ALA A 91 15.35 -19.60 10.53
C ALA A 91 14.67 -20.78 11.22
N ALA A 92 15.00 -20.97 12.50
CA ALA A 92 14.27 -21.91 13.34
C ALA A 92 12.89 -21.32 13.70
N PRO A 93 11.80 -22.09 13.57
CA PRO A 93 10.47 -21.65 14.01
C PRO A 93 10.41 -21.50 15.54
N PRO A 94 9.44 -20.75 16.07
CA PRO A 94 9.30 -20.56 17.51
C PRO A 94 8.86 -21.85 18.19
N VAL A 95 9.27 -22.03 19.44
CA VAL A 95 8.94 -23.22 20.25
C VAL A 95 7.41 -23.36 20.46
N ASP A 96 6.69 -22.25 20.47
CA ASP A 96 5.23 -22.20 20.66
C ASP A 96 4.44 -22.68 19.43
N ALA A 97 4.99 -22.49 18.22
CA ALA A 97 4.37 -22.89 16.97
C ALA A 97 5.43 -23.44 15.99
N PRO A 98 5.85 -24.71 16.15
CA PRO A 98 6.94 -25.28 15.37
C PRO A 98 6.60 -25.48 13.89
N ASP A 99 5.33 -25.38 13.51
CA ASP A 99 4.77 -25.59 12.17
C ASP A 99 4.54 -24.28 11.38
N ARG A 100 4.94 -23.13 11.94
CA ARG A 100 4.68 -21.82 11.30
C ARG A 100 5.97 -21.12 10.87
N GLY A 101 6.01 -20.71 9.61
CA GLY A 101 6.99 -19.75 9.10
C GLY A 101 6.67 -18.30 9.49
N TYR A 102 7.59 -17.41 9.12
CA TYR A 102 7.53 -16.00 9.46
C TYR A 102 7.36 -15.13 8.22
N VAL A 103 6.56 -14.09 8.35
CA VAL A 103 6.48 -12.99 7.39
C VAL A 103 6.66 -11.72 8.21
N VAL A 104 7.70 -10.95 7.89
CA VAL A 104 8.05 -9.71 8.60
C VAL A 104 8.01 -8.59 7.59
N PRO A 105 6.88 -7.85 7.48
CA PRO A 105 6.82 -6.65 6.69
C PRO A 105 7.45 -5.49 7.44
N ASN A 106 8.25 -4.70 6.74
CA ASN A 106 8.87 -3.49 7.25
C ASN A 106 8.67 -2.38 6.22
N VAL A 107 8.22 -1.21 6.66
CA VAL A 107 7.96 -0.05 5.81
C VAL A 107 8.89 1.07 6.24
N ASP A 108 9.74 1.51 5.31
CA ASP A 108 10.64 2.64 5.51
C ASP A 108 10.20 3.84 4.67
N LEU A 109 10.26 5.01 5.31
CA LEU A 109 9.94 6.30 4.71
C LEU A 109 11.21 7.16 4.75
N PRO A 110 12.13 6.97 3.79
CA PRO A 110 13.36 7.75 3.75
C PRO A 110 13.09 9.24 3.50
N PRO A 111 14.07 10.12 3.82
CA PRO A 111 14.00 11.56 3.50
C PRO A 111 13.89 11.85 1.99
N LEU A 112 14.02 10.83 1.14
CA LEU A 112 13.81 10.92 -0.30
C LEU A 112 12.34 11.20 -0.66
N CYS A 113 11.39 10.64 0.11
CA CYS A 113 9.97 10.71 -0.24
C CYS A 113 9.39 12.11 -0.04
N SER A 114 9.82 12.79 1.02
CA SER A 114 9.44 14.15 1.31
C SER A 114 10.44 14.80 2.26
N SER A 115 10.56 16.13 2.20
CA SER A 115 11.38 16.91 3.14
C SER A 115 10.87 16.89 4.59
N ARG A 116 9.69 16.28 4.83
CA ARG A 116 9.12 16.10 6.17
C ARG A 116 9.78 14.94 6.92
N PHE A 117 10.29 13.95 6.19
CA PHE A 117 10.97 12.81 6.78
C PHE A 117 12.40 13.18 7.12
N ARG A 118 12.81 12.86 8.36
CA ARG A 118 14.17 13.10 8.83
C ARG A 118 14.98 11.82 8.73
N THR A 119 16.26 11.97 8.42
CA THR A 119 17.22 10.87 8.51
C THR A 119 17.37 10.46 9.97
N GLY A 120 17.17 9.18 10.28
CA GLY A 120 17.24 8.69 11.65
C GLY A 120 16.39 7.44 11.86
N PRO A 121 16.00 7.14 13.11
CA PRO A 121 15.07 6.04 13.38
C PRO A 121 13.74 6.25 12.62
N PRO A 122 13.00 5.16 12.33
CA PRO A 122 11.75 5.27 11.59
C PRO A 122 10.78 6.18 12.34
N GLY A 123 10.21 7.15 11.61
CA GLY A 123 9.21 8.06 12.15
C GLY A 123 7.93 7.33 12.55
N GLU A 124 7.06 8.02 13.30
CA GLU A 124 5.79 7.46 13.79
C GLU A 124 4.92 6.90 12.66
N GLU A 125 4.81 7.62 11.54
CA GLU A 125 4.03 7.18 10.38
C GLU A 125 4.58 5.89 9.75
N ALA A 126 5.91 5.75 9.66
CA ALA A 126 6.54 4.54 9.13
C ALA A 126 6.29 3.33 10.05
N GLN A 127 6.35 3.54 11.37
CA GLN A 127 6.07 2.51 12.36
C GLN A 127 4.60 2.07 12.33
N VAL A 128 3.67 3.03 12.29
CA VAL A 128 2.22 2.74 12.18
C VAL A 128 1.92 2.00 10.88
N THR A 129 2.52 2.42 9.77
CA THR A 129 2.33 1.76 8.48
C THR A 129 2.90 0.34 8.49
N SER A 130 4.09 0.13 9.07
CA SER A 130 4.69 -1.20 9.21
C SER A 130 3.79 -2.14 10.02
N GLN A 131 3.29 -1.68 11.17
CA GLN A 131 2.37 -2.46 12.00
C GLN A 131 1.05 -2.74 11.27
N PHE A 132 0.51 -1.75 10.57
CA PHE A 132 -0.73 -1.91 9.81
C PHE A 132 -0.59 -2.98 8.71
N ILE A 133 0.53 -2.99 7.99
CA ILE A 133 0.80 -4.03 6.99
C ILE A 133 0.98 -5.42 7.66
N ALA A 134 1.64 -5.49 8.82
CA ALA A 134 1.72 -6.74 9.59
C ALA A 134 0.33 -7.26 9.99
N ASP A 135 -0.53 -6.37 10.49
CA ASP A 135 -1.90 -6.69 10.84
C ASP A 135 -2.70 -7.16 9.62
N ILE A 136 -2.49 -6.56 8.44
CA ILE A 136 -3.13 -7.04 7.20
C ILE A 136 -2.69 -8.46 6.89
N VAL A 137 -1.38 -8.75 6.92
CA VAL A 137 -0.84 -10.09 6.62
C VAL A 137 -1.43 -11.15 7.56
N ASP A 138 -1.53 -10.82 8.85
CA ASP A 138 -2.09 -11.72 9.86
C ASP A 138 -3.61 -11.90 9.72
N ASN A 139 -4.36 -10.82 9.50
CA ASN A 139 -5.82 -10.86 9.40
C ASN A 139 -6.33 -11.49 8.09
N SER A 140 -5.66 -11.23 6.98
CA SER A 140 -6.09 -11.70 5.66
C SER A 140 -5.59 -13.11 5.34
N GLN A 141 -4.61 -13.64 6.09
CA GLN A 141 -4.01 -14.95 5.85
C GLN A 141 -3.59 -15.14 4.38
N ILE A 142 -3.00 -14.10 3.78
CA ILE A 142 -2.48 -14.06 2.40
C ILE A 142 -1.71 -15.35 2.09
N ILE A 143 -0.88 -15.73 3.05
CA ILE A 143 0.00 -16.89 3.04
C ILE A 143 -0.30 -17.72 4.27
N LYS A 144 -0.46 -19.03 4.08
CA LYS A 144 -0.43 -19.95 5.20
C LYS A 144 0.99 -20.07 5.73
N LYS A 145 1.17 -19.73 7.01
CA LYS A 145 2.45 -19.92 7.70
C LYS A 145 2.90 -21.40 7.71
N GLU A 146 1.95 -22.32 7.60
CA GLU A 146 2.17 -23.77 7.43
C GLU A 146 2.97 -24.10 6.16
N ASP A 147 2.65 -23.44 5.03
CA ASP A 147 3.28 -23.72 3.73
C ASP A 147 4.75 -23.24 3.68
N LEU A 148 5.13 -22.36 4.62
CA LEU A 148 6.49 -21.86 4.79
C LEU A 148 7.36 -22.75 5.69
N CYS A 149 6.77 -23.73 6.38
CA CYS A 149 7.52 -24.66 7.22
C CYS A 149 8.13 -25.78 6.37
N ILE A 150 9.45 -25.94 6.43
CA ILE A 150 10.15 -27.03 5.72
C ILE A 150 10.17 -28.27 6.60
N SER A 151 10.59 -28.10 7.87
CA SER A 151 10.59 -29.16 8.87
C SER A 151 10.18 -28.61 10.23
N PRO A 152 9.13 -29.18 10.86
CA PRO A 152 8.58 -28.65 12.08
C PRO A 152 9.64 -28.63 13.18
N GLY A 153 9.83 -27.47 13.80
CA GLY A 153 10.77 -27.29 14.92
C GLY A 153 12.26 -27.23 14.54
N LYS A 154 12.62 -27.37 13.26
CA LYS A 154 14.02 -27.27 12.80
C LYS A 154 14.24 -26.09 11.87
N LEU A 155 13.49 -26.01 10.78
CA LEU A 155 13.71 -25.05 9.70
C LEU A 155 12.39 -24.58 9.11
N ALA A 156 12.23 -23.27 9.09
CA ALA A 156 11.13 -22.57 8.47
C ALA A 156 11.64 -21.39 7.63
N TRP A 157 10.86 -21.02 6.63
CA TRP A 157 11.11 -19.82 5.85
C TRP A 157 10.72 -18.56 6.64
N VAL A 158 11.58 -17.56 6.56
CA VAL A 158 11.33 -16.18 6.99
C VAL A 158 11.31 -15.32 5.74
N LEU A 159 10.17 -14.70 5.47
CA LEU A 159 10.02 -13.73 4.40
C LEU A 159 10.15 -12.33 4.98
N TYR A 160 11.24 -11.64 4.65
CA TYR A 160 11.39 -10.22 4.90
C TYR A 160 10.79 -9.46 3.72
N CYS A 161 9.75 -8.68 3.99
CA CYS A 161 9.11 -7.83 3.00
C CYS A 161 9.47 -6.39 3.32
N ASP A 162 10.49 -5.86 2.64
CA ASP A 162 10.92 -4.48 2.81
C ASP A 162 10.22 -3.58 1.79
N LEU A 163 9.40 -2.65 2.28
CA LEU A 163 8.73 -1.64 1.50
C LEU A 163 9.41 -0.30 1.72
N ILE A 164 9.84 0.33 0.64
CA ILE A 164 10.46 1.64 0.67
C ILE A 164 9.62 2.58 -0.18
N CYS A 165 9.14 3.66 0.42
CA CYS A 165 8.54 4.74 -0.33
C CYS A 165 9.66 5.55 -1.02
N LEU A 166 9.44 5.94 -2.28
CA LEU A 166 10.38 6.77 -3.04
C LEU A 166 9.86 8.20 -3.21
N ASP A 167 8.55 8.33 -3.41
CA ASP A 167 7.85 9.60 -3.55
C ASP A 167 6.55 9.50 -2.75
N TYR A 168 6.29 10.47 -1.89
CA TYR A 168 5.13 10.50 -1.00
C TYR A 168 4.20 11.63 -1.42
N ASP A 169 3.05 11.27 -2.00
CA ASP A 169 2.00 12.18 -2.44
C ASP A 169 0.62 11.74 -1.93
N GLY A 170 0.59 11.23 -0.70
CA GLY A 170 -0.61 10.72 -0.01
C GLY A 170 -0.93 9.26 -0.33
N ASN A 171 -1.86 8.71 0.44
CA ASN A 171 -2.36 7.33 0.32
C ASN A 171 -1.26 6.25 0.31
N ILE A 172 -0.33 6.33 1.27
CA ILE A 172 0.77 5.37 1.41
C ILE A 172 0.28 3.96 1.75
N LEU A 173 -0.78 3.84 2.55
CA LEU A 173 -1.30 2.55 3.03
C LEU A 173 -1.80 1.67 1.88
N ASP A 174 -2.53 2.25 0.92
CA ASP A 174 -3.01 1.53 -0.26
C ASP A 174 -1.84 1.14 -1.17
N ALA A 175 -0.88 2.05 -1.36
CA ALA A 175 0.32 1.80 -2.17
C ALA A 175 1.15 0.64 -1.59
N CYS A 176 1.38 0.63 -0.29
CA CYS A 176 2.11 -0.42 0.41
C CYS A 176 1.38 -1.78 0.33
N THR A 177 0.07 -1.80 0.55
CA THR A 177 -0.71 -3.05 0.48
C THR A 177 -0.66 -3.64 -0.93
N PHE A 178 -0.79 -2.80 -1.95
CA PHE A 178 -0.72 -3.24 -3.34
C PHE A 178 0.70 -3.71 -3.71
N ALA A 179 1.74 -2.98 -3.31
CA ALA A 179 3.13 -3.35 -3.54
C ALA A 179 3.51 -4.67 -2.84
N LEU A 180 3.01 -4.90 -1.63
CA LEU A 180 3.21 -6.15 -0.92
C LEU A 180 2.55 -7.31 -1.68
N LEU A 181 1.28 -7.18 -2.06
CA LEU A 181 0.58 -8.23 -2.78
C LEU A 181 1.23 -8.59 -4.12
N ALA A 182 1.60 -7.56 -4.88
CA ALA A 182 2.31 -7.71 -6.14
C ALA A 182 3.64 -8.45 -5.95
N ALA A 183 4.42 -8.04 -4.94
CA ALA A 183 5.71 -8.66 -4.66
C ALA A 183 5.55 -10.12 -4.22
N LEU A 184 4.61 -10.42 -3.32
CA LEU A 184 4.33 -11.78 -2.84
C LEU A 184 3.90 -12.73 -3.95
N LYS A 185 3.10 -12.28 -4.91
CA LYS A 185 2.71 -13.09 -6.08
C LYS A 185 3.88 -13.39 -7.02
N ASN A 186 4.92 -12.57 -7.00
CA ASN A 186 6.13 -12.74 -7.80
C ASN A 186 7.23 -13.55 -7.09
N VAL A 187 7.07 -13.83 -5.79
CA VAL A 187 8.07 -14.58 -5.03
C VAL A 187 8.22 -15.99 -5.59
N GLN A 188 9.46 -16.33 -5.92
CA GLN A 188 9.86 -17.68 -6.33
C GLN A 188 10.84 -18.26 -5.30
N LEU A 189 10.39 -19.23 -4.51
CA LEU A 189 11.24 -19.89 -3.53
C LEU A 189 11.83 -21.18 -4.11
N PRO A 190 13.13 -21.46 -3.90
CA PRO A 190 13.67 -22.75 -4.24
C PRO A 190 13.11 -23.84 -3.31
N GLU A 191 12.90 -25.05 -3.84
CA GLU A 191 12.58 -26.21 -3.01
C GLU A 191 13.79 -26.59 -2.15
N VAL A 192 13.53 -26.82 -0.86
CA VAL A 192 14.55 -27.17 0.13
C VAL A 192 14.20 -28.52 0.71
N THR A 193 15.12 -29.46 0.55
CA THR A 193 15.02 -30.79 1.15
C THR A 193 16.07 -30.91 2.24
N ILE A 194 15.64 -31.34 3.42
CA ILE A 194 16.54 -31.60 4.54
C ILE A 194 16.90 -33.09 4.48
N ASN A 195 18.19 -33.39 4.30
CA ASN A 195 18.67 -34.76 4.40
C ASN A 195 18.82 -35.12 5.89
N GLU A 196 18.09 -36.14 6.34
CA GLU A 196 18.01 -36.53 7.75
C GLU A 196 19.35 -37.06 8.31
N GLU A 197 20.27 -37.53 7.45
CA GLU A 197 21.58 -38.06 7.87
C GLU A 197 22.67 -36.99 8.04
N THR A 198 22.62 -35.87 7.31
CA THR A 198 23.65 -34.82 7.35
C THR A 198 23.18 -33.52 8.01
N ALA A 199 21.88 -33.38 8.29
CA ALA A 199 21.25 -32.15 8.78
C ALA A 199 21.54 -30.90 7.92
N LEU A 200 22.02 -31.10 6.69
CA LEU A 200 22.29 -30.04 5.73
C LEU A 200 21.05 -29.83 4.85
N ALA A 201 20.66 -28.57 4.70
CA ALA A 201 19.62 -28.16 3.76
C ALA A 201 20.21 -28.19 2.34
N GLU A 202 19.80 -29.17 1.53
CA GLU A 202 20.08 -29.15 0.10
C GLU A 202 19.04 -28.28 -0.58
N VAL A 203 19.48 -27.09 -1.02
CA VAL A 203 18.64 -26.16 -1.77
C VAL A 203 18.69 -26.55 -3.24
N ASN A 204 17.59 -27.07 -3.76
CA ASN A 204 17.45 -27.36 -5.18
C ASN A 204 17.13 -26.08 -5.95
N LEU A 205 18.16 -25.32 -6.32
CA LEU A 205 18.05 -24.06 -7.07
C LEU A 205 17.31 -24.19 -8.42
N LYS A 206 17.17 -25.41 -8.95
CA LYS A 206 16.51 -25.69 -10.24
C LYS A 206 14.99 -25.78 -10.15
N LYS A 207 14.44 -26.08 -8.98
CA LYS A 207 12.99 -26.13 -8.77
C LYS A 207 12.59 -24.95 -7.92
N LYS A 208 12.03 -23.94 -8.57
CA LYS A 208 11.43 -22.80 -7.89
C LYS A 208 9.92 -22.98 -7.87
N SER A 209 9.34 -22.96 -6.69
CA SER A 209 7.89 -22.90 -6.51
C SER A 209 7.47 -21.46 -6.31
N TYR A 210 6.37 -21.09 -6.96
CA TYR A 210 5.71 -19.83 -6.65
C TYR A 210 4.95 -19.99 -5.35
N LEU A 211 4.91 -18.91 -4.58
CA LEU A 211 4.14 -18.89 -3.36
C LEU A 211 2.64 -18.81 -3.68
N ASN A 212 1.85 -19.70 -3.08
CA ASN A 212 0.40 -19.73 -3.27
C ASN A 212 -0.27 -18.65 -2.40
N VAL A 213 -0.58 -17.52 -3.02
CA VAL A 213 -1.41 -16.48 -2.41
C VAL A 213 -2.89 -16.88 -2.50
N ARG A 214 -3.57 -16.98 -1.35
CA ARG A 214 -4.98 -17.44 -1.29
C ARG A 214 -5.98 -16.31 -1.43
N THR A 215 -5.67 -15.19 -0.79
CA THR A 215 -6.55 -14.03 -0.62
C THR A 215 -5.78 -12.78 -1.02
N ASN A 216 -6.49 -11.83 -1.64
CA ASN A 216 -5.91 -10.60 -2.18
C ASN A 216 -6.53 -9.39 -1.47
N PRO A 217 -6.15 -9.09 -0.21
CA PRO A 217 -6.67 -7.92 0.51
C PRO A 217 -6.30 -6.60 -0.17
N VAL A 218 -7.30 -5.79 -0.54
CA VAL A 218 -7.05 -4.45 -1.08
C VAL A 218 -7.42 -3.42 -0.01
N ALA A 219 -6.46 -2.56 0.31
CA ALA A 219 -6.69 -1.38 1.13
C ALA A 219 -7.28 -0.25 0.29
N THR A 220 -8.25 0.45 0.85
CA THR A 220 -8.84 1.67 0.29
C THR A 220 -8.88 2.75 1.35
N SER A 221 -8.16 3.84 1.11
CA SER A 221 -8.10 4.99 2.00
C SER A 221 -9.09 6.09 1.59
N PHE A 222 -9.73 6.64 2.62
CA PHE A 222 -10.73 7.69 2.57
C PHE A 222 -10.28 8.85 3.44
N ALA A 223 -10.31 10.07 2.90
CA ALA A 223 -10.19 11.30 3.68
C ALA A 223 -11.57 11.90 3.92
N VAL A 224 -11.80 12.34 5.16
CA VAL A 224 -13.03 12.98 5.61
C VAL A 224 -12.75 14.46 5.84
N PHE A 225 -13.64 15.30 5.31
CA PHE A 225 -13.64 16.75 5.54
C PHE A 225 -14.97 17.17 6.16
N ASP A 226 -14.89 17.92 7.26
CA ASP A 226 -16.01 18.58 7.95
C ASP A 226 -17.27 17.71 8.08
N ASP A 227 -17.07 16.44 8.42
CA ASP A 227 -18.12 15.44 8.62
C ASP A 227 -19.13 15.31 7.48
N THR A 228 -18.86 15.83 6.29
CA THR A 228 -19.82 15.92 5.18
C THR A 228 -19.25 15.36 3.89
N LEU A 229 -17.98 15.64 3.62
CA LEU A 229 -17.32 15.25 2.38
C LEU A 229 -16.39 14.07 2.62
N LEU A 230 -16.56 13.03 1.82
CA LEU A 230 -15.69 11.87 1.75
C LEU A 230 -14.95 11.89 0.41
N ILE A 231 -13.64 11.75 0.47
CA ILE A 231 -12.77 11.68 -0.70
C ILE A 231 -12.07 10.32 -0.68
N VAL A 232 -12.19 9.61 -1.80
CA VAL A 232 -11.45 8.37 -2.06
C VAL A 232 -10.14 8.73 -2.74
N ASP A 233 -9.05 8.09 -2.33
CA ASP A 233 -7.67 8.43 -2.73
C ASP A 233 -7.33 9.89 -2.44
N PRO A 234 -7.07 10.23 -1.16
CA PRO A 234 -6.53 11.54 -0.86
C PRO A 234 -5.12 11.68 -1.43
N THR A 235 -4.84 12.84 -2.01
CA THR A 235 -3.46 13.28 -2.27
C THR A 235 -2.82 13.79 -0.98
N GLY A 236 -1.50 13.98 -0.95
CA GLY A 236 -0.80 14.47 0.24
C GLY A 236 -1.30 15.84 0.74
N GLU A 237 -1.78 16.70 -0.16
CA GLU A 237 -2.45 17.95 0.22
C GLU A 237 -3.84 17.73 0.83
N GLU A 238 -4.63 16.82 0.24
CA GLU A 238 -5.97 16.48 0.73
C GLU A 238 -5.88 15.79 2.10
N GLU A 239 -4.92 14.90 2.30
CA GLU A 239 -4.67 14.24 3.58
C GLU A 239 -4.26 15.23 4.67
N HIS A 240 -3.37 16.18 4.35
CA HIS A 240 -2.92 17.20 5.30
C HIS A 240 -4.04 18.14 5.76
N LEU A 241 -5.02 18.41 4.90
CA LEU A 241 -6.16 19.29 5.20
C LEU A 241 -7.37 18.52 5.72
N SER A 242 -7.32 17.19 5.74
CA SER A 242 -8.45 16.37 6.19
C SER A 242 -8.61 16.42 7.71
N THR A 243 -9.87 16.35 8.16
CA THR A 243 -10.18 16.28 9.60
C THR A 243 -10.10 14.86 10.15
N GLY A 244 -9.97 13.87 9.26
CA GLY A 244 -9.76 12.48 9.62
C GLY A 244 -9.56 11.59 8.41
N THR A 245 -8.77 10.54 8.61
CA THR A 245 -8.50 9.49 7.61
C THR A 245 -9.15 8.18 8.05
N LEU A 246 -9.63 7.40 7.10
CA LEU A 246 -10.18 6.07 7.31
C LEU A 246 -9.64 5.14 6.22
N THR A 247 -9.00 4.06 6.60
CA THR A 247 -8.56 3.01 5.66
C THR A 247 -9.36 1.75 5.92
N VAL A 248 -9.93 1.20 4.85
CA VAL A 248 -10.75 -0.02 4.89
C VAL A 248 -10.07 -1.06 4.02
N VAL A 249 -9.80 -2.24 4.58
CA VAL A 249 -9.22 -3.36 3.85
C VAL A 249 -10.27 -4.43 3.65
N THR A 250 -10.53 -4.75 2.39
CA THR A 250 -11.50 -5.77 2.01
C THR A 250 -10.83 -6.90 1.24
N ASP A 251 -11.30 -8.11 1.46
CA ASP A 251 -10.93 -9.31 0.71
C ASP A 251 -11.82 -9.52 -0.54
N GLU A 252 -11.49 -10.49 -1.37
CA GLU A 252 -12.22 -10.82 -2.61
C GLU A 252 -13.68 -11.22 -2.36
N ASP A 253 -13.92 -11.89 -1.24
CA ASP A 253 -15.27 -12.25 -0.76
C ASP A 253 -16.10 -11.04 -0.28
N GLY A 254 -15.52 -9.84 -0.28
CA GLY A 254 -16.12 -8.64 0.32
C GLY A 254 -16.13 -8.67 1.85
N LYS A 255 -15.35 -9.57 2.45
CA LYS A 255 -15.14 -9.61 3.91
C LYS A 255 -14.22 -8.46 4.32
N LEU A 256 -14.56 -7.83 5.44
CA LEU A 256 -13.72 -6.81 6.05
C LEU A 256 -12.56 -7.48 6.80
N CYS A 257 -11.32 -7.24 6.38
CA CYS A 257 -10.15 -7.74 7.08
C CYS A 257 -9.78 -6.80 8.23
N CYS A 258 -9.61 -5.51 7.93
CA CYS A 258 -9.32 -4.51 8.94
C CYS A 258 -9.90 -3.15 8.58
N LEU A 259 -10.12 -2.36 9.62
CA LEU A 259 -10.55 -0.96 9.54
C LEU A 259 -9.60 -0.16 10.42
N HIS A 260 -8.91 0.80 9.81
CA HIS A 260 -7.96 1.66 10.49
C HIS A 260 -8.46 3.10 10.47
N LYS A 261 -8.70 3.65 11.66
CA LYS A 261 -9.07 5.05 11.87
C LYS A 261 -8.10 5.62 12.91
N PRO A 262 -7.01 6.30 12.50
CA PRO A 262 -5.99 6.82 13.41
C PRO A 262 -6.47 7.98 14.30
N GLY A 263 -7.67 8.53 14.05
CA GLY A 263 -8.25 9.60 14.85
C GLY A 263 -9.19 10.48 14.04
N GLY A 264 -9.42 11.70 14.51
CA GLY A 264 -10.19 12.72 13.79
C GLY A 264 -11.70 12.70 14.04
N SER A 265 -12.42 13.40 13.17
CA SER A 265 -13.86 13.67 13.33
C SER A 265 -14.73 12.40 13.37
N GLY A 266 -15.93 12.53 13.93
CA GLY A 266 -16.83 11.40 14.19
C GLY A 266 -17.54 10.94 12.92
N LEU A 267 -17.44 9.66 12.57
CA LEU A 267 -18.22 9.10 11.46
C LEU A 267 -19.56 8.54 11.94
N THR A 268 -20.64 8.93 11.27
CA THR A 268 -21.95 8.26 11.40
C THR A 268 -21.88 6.84 10.81
N GLY A 269 -22.55 5.87 11.44
CA GLY A 269 -22.60 4.49 10.95
C GLY A 269 -23.08 4.36 9.49
N ALA A 270 -24.02 5.20 9.05
CA ALA A 270 -24.47 5.23 7.66
C ALA A 270 -23.36 5.59 6.65
N LYS A 271 -22.45 6.50 7.04
CA LYS A 271 -21.30 6.88 6.20
C LYS A 271 -20.26 5.79 6.16
N LEU A 272 -20.07 5.10 7.28
CA LEU A 272 -19.16 3.97 7.33
C LEU A 272 -19.65 2.84 6.40
N GLN A 273 -20.95 2.58 6.35
CA GLN A 273 -21.53 1.63 5.41
C GLN A 273 -21.36 2.07 3.95
N ASP A 274 -21.51 3.36 3.64
CA ASP A 274 -21.20 3.90 2.30
C ASP A 274 -19.72 3.68 1.94
N CYS A 275 -18.78 4.00 2.86
CA CYS A 275 -17.35 3.72 2.68
C CYS A 275 -17.08 2.24 2.38
N MET A 276 -17.68 1.32 3.14
CA MET A 276 -17.55 -0.12 2.93
C MET A 276 -18.05 -0.54 1.54
N SER A 277 -19.23 -0.07 1.13
CA SER A 277 -19.78 -0.39 -0.19
C SER A 277 -18.91 0.13 -1.35
N ARG A 278 -18.31 1.32 -1.17
CA ARG A 278 -17.38 1.90 -2.13
C ARG A 278 -16.05 1.18 -2.16
N ALA A 279 -15.55 0.74 -1.01
CA ALA A 279 -14.33 -0.07 -0.89
C ALA A 279 -14.51 -1.39 -1.65
N VAL A 280 -15.63 -2.09 -1.48
CA VAL A 280 -15.91 -3.33 -2.22
C VAL A 280 -16.00 -3.10 -3.73
N THR A 281 -16.62 -2.00 -4.16
CA THR A 281 -16.68 -1.66 -5.59
C THR A 281 -15.28 -1.42 -6.16
N ARG A 282 -14.47 -0.65 -5.45
CA ARG A 282 -13.09 -0.33 -5.84
C ARG A 282 -12.17 -1.55 -5.81
N HIS A 283 -12.32 -2.40 -4.81
CA HIS A 283 -11.59 -3.65 -4.70
C HIS A 283 -11.73 -4.50 -5.97
N LYS A 284 -12.95 -4.62 -6.51
CA LYS A 284 -13.20 -5.35 -7.76
C LYS A 284 -12.52 -4.73 -8.98
N GLU A 285 -12.38 -3.41 -9.02
CA GLU A 285 -11.66 -2.72 -10.10
C GLU A 285 -10.16 -2.96 -10.00
N VAL A 286 -9.60 -2.80 -8.80
CA VAL A 286 -8.16 -2.97 -8.53
C VAL A 286 -7.73 -4.43 -8.72
N SER A 287 -8.54 -5.40 -8.28
CA SER A 287 -8.26 -6.82 -8.46
C SER A 287 -8.14 -7.21 -9.94
N LYS A 288 -9.04 -6.69 -10.79
CA LYS A 288 -8.97 -6.93 -12.24
C LYS A 288 -7.69 -6.37 -12.85
N LEU A 289 -7.31 -5.15 -12.46
CA LEU A 289 -6.08 -4.52 -12.95
C LEU A 289 -4.85 -5.33 -12.52
N LEU A 290 -4.83 -5.81 -11.28
CA LEU A 290 -3.75 -6.68 -10.78
C LEU A 290 -3.66 -7.97 -11.62
N ASP A 291 -4.79 -8.64 -11.89
CA ASP A 291 -4.80 -9.88 -12.67
C ASP A 291 -4.35 -9.66 -14.12
N GLU A 292 -4.78 -8.57 -14.75
CA GLU A 292 -4.34 -8.18 -16.10
C GLU A 292 -2.82 -7.96 -16.15
N VAL A 293 -2.27 -7.26 -15.15
CA VAL A 293 -0.83 -7.01 -15.03
C VAL A 293 -0.06 -8.32 -14.85
N ILE A 294 -0.49 -9.20 -13.94
CA ILE A 294 0.15 -10.50 -13.71
C ILE A 294 0.14 -11.36 -14.98
N GLN A 295 -0.98 -11.37 -15.71
CA GLN A 295 -1.09 -12.13 -16.97
C GLN A 295 -0.15 -11.58 -18.05
N SER A 296 -0.04 -10.25 -18.16
CA SER A 296 0.87 -9.62 -19.12
C SER A 296 2.35 -9.96 -18.86
N MET A 297 2.69 -10.21 -17.59
CA MET A 297 4.06 -10.52 -17.16
C MET A 297 4.43 -11.98 -17.35
N LYS A 298 3.51 -12.93 -17.12
CA LYS A 298 3.75 -14.37 -17.36
C LYS A 298 4.05 -14.72 -18.82
N HIS A 299 3.66 -13.85 -19.76
CA HIS A 299 3.85 -14.05 -21.20
C HIS A 299 5.16 -13.48 -21.76
N LYS A 300 5.98 -12.81 -20.94
CA LYS A 300 7.34 -12.37 -21.29
C LYS A 300 8.38 -13.32 -20.71
#